data_AF-A0A2T8KW83-F1
#
_entry.id   AF-A0A2T8KW83-F1
#
_cell.length_a   1.000
_cell.length_b   1.000
_cell.length_c   1.000
_cell.angle_alpha   90.00
_cell.angle_beta   90.00
_cell.angle_gamma   90.00
#
_symmetry.space_group_name_H-M   'P 1'
#
loop_
_entity.id
_entity.type
_entity.pdbx_description
1 polymer ?
#
loop_
_entity_poly.entity_id
_entity_poly.type
_entity_poly.pdbx_seq_one_letter_code
_entity_poly.pdbx_strand_id
1 'polypeptide(L)'
;MTAPSNVSWDHARHLHTNALHWEGFPHLLWESLSLFHYTEPPQYDGVEYREEGVPRCRVRMMIPQHPFHSQWHPIEVDVVGYRLVDTIETAALEAINIFCNQHPMEVAGYPIGLFPAIDSSDPEWNFRIDHIGHLLGDLAEETIRSITRFMNVRHHYQILLLRSMGQLTGVAQGHYRNADRQVT
;
A
#
# COMPACT_ATOMS: atom_id res chain seq x y z
N MET A 1 -8.84 5.57 -19.06
CA MET A 1 -9.45 4.26 -19.34
C MET A 1 -9.51 3.51 -18.01
N THR A 2 -10.69 3.19 -17.50
CA THR A 2 -10.84 2.33 -16.32
C THR A 2 -10.38 0.92 -16.70
N ALA A 3 -9.30 0.45 -16.07
CA ALA A 3 -8.85 -0.92 -16.23
C ALA A 3 -9.95 -1.87 -15.72
N PRO A 4 -10.27 -2.98 -16.42
CA PRO A 4 -11.24 -3.94 -15.94
C PRO A 4 -10.78 -4.50 -14.59
N SER A 5 -11.70 -4.54 -13.62
CA SER A 5 -11.48 -5.14 -12.30
C SER A 5 -11.21 -6.65 -12.47
N ASN A 6 -9.96 -7.08 -12.33
CA ASN A 6 -9.51 -8.45 -12.54
C ASN A 6 -9.55 -9.30 -11.25
N VAL A 7 -10.57 -9.10 -10.41
CA VAL A 7 -10.73 -9.86 -9.17
C VAL A 7 -11.14 -11.29 -9.52
N SER A 8 -10.29 -12.26 -9.17
CA SER A 8 -10.59 -13.68 -9.36
C SER A 8 -10.06 -14.51 -8.19
N TRP A 9 -10.67 -15.69 -8.00
CA TRP A 9 -10.24 -16.66 -7.00
C TRP A 9 -9.86 -17.95 -7.70
N ASP A 10 -8.72 -18.53 -7.34
CA ASP A 10 -8.30 -19.82 -7.88
C ASP A 10 -8.79 -21.01 -7.03
N HIS A 11 -8.53 -22.22 -7.50
CA HIS A 11 -8.90 -23.46 -6.81
C HIS A 11 -8.18 -23.64 -5.45
N ALA A 12 -7.04 -22.98 -5.25
CA ALA A 12 -6.29 -22.97 -3.99
C ALA A 12 -6.78 -21.87 -3.02
N ARG A 13 -7.83 -21.12 -3.39
CA ARG A 13 -8.39 -19.97 -2.65
C ARG A 13 -7.42 -18.79 -2.53
N HIS A 14 -6.56 -18.61 -3.53
CA HIS A 14 -5.85 -17.35 -3.68
C HIS A 14 -6.72 -16.35 -4.43
N LEU A 15 -6.76 -15.13 -3.90
CA LEU A 15 -7.30 -13.92 -4.52
C LEU A 15 -6.25 -13.34 -5.45
N HIS A 16 -6.58 -13.23 -6.73
CA HIS A 16 -5.78 -12.54 -7.74
C HIS A 16 -6.49 -11.23 -8.10
N THR A 17 -5.79 -10.09 -7.99
CA THR A 17 -6.36 -8.76 -8.27
C THR A 17 -5.27 -7.73 -8.57
N ASN A 18 -5.60 -6.69 -9.33
CA ASN A 18 -4.81 -5.47 -9.48
C ASN A 18 -5.20 -4.38 -8.47
N ALA A 19 -6.25 -4.63 -7.67
CA ALA A 19 -6.77 -3.73 -6.64
C ALA A 19 -7.12 -2.30 -7.12
N LEU A 20 -7.40 -2.11 -8.41
CA LEU A 20 -7.73 -0.79 -9.00
C LEU A 20 -9.21 -0.41 -8.91
N HIS A 21 -10.05 -1.24 -8.28
CA HIS A 21 -11.49 -1.05 -8.26
C HIS A 21 -12.01 -0.19 -7.09
N TRP A 22 -11.12 0.27 -6.22
CA TRP A 22 -11.40 1.25 -5.17
C TRP A 22 -10.28 2.29 -5.09
N GLU A 23 -10.55 3.44 -4.46
CA GLU A 23 -9.52 4.44 -4.18
C GLU A 23 -8.73 4.04 -2.93
N GLY A 24 -7.43 3.83 -3.09
CA GLY A 24 -6.52 3.35 -2.06
C GLY A 24 -5.06 3.44 -2.50
N PHE A 25 -4.14 2.96 -1.69
CA PHE A 25 -2.72 2.90 -2.03
C PHE A 25 -2.43 2.12 -3.33
N PRO A 26 -3.11 1.00 -3.64
CA PRO A 26 -2.95 0.33 -4.94
C PRO A 26 -3.19 1.24 -6.14
N HIS A 27 -4.26 2.05 -6.07
CA HIS A 27 -4.62 2.97 -7.15
C HIS A 27 -3.61 4.11 -7.28
N LEU A 28 -3.17 4.68 -6.16
CA LEU A 28 -2.17 5.77 -6.16
C LEU A 28 -0.79 5.28 -6.61
N LEU A 29 -0.41 4.07 -6.22
CA LEU A 29 0.81 3.43 -6.70
C LEU A 29 0.75 3.26 -8.21
N TRP A 30 -0.34 2.71 -8.77
CA TRP A 30 -0.46 2.52 -10.21
C TRP A 30 -0.44 3.82 -11.00
N GLU A 31 -1.17 4.86 -10.54
CA GLU A 31 -1.10 6.19 -11.16
C GLU A 31 0.34 6.72 -11.18
N SER A 32 1.06 6.55 -10.07
CA SER A 32 2.44 7.02 -9.97
C SER A 32 3.36 6.24 -10.91
N LEU A 33 3.30 4.90 -10.91
CA LEU A 33 4.08 4.05 -11.81
C LEU A 33 3.80 4.36 -13.28
N SER A 34 2.56 4.71 -13.62
CA SER A 34 2.21 5.11 -14.99
C SER A 34 2.95 6.36 -15.45
N LEU A 35 3.22 7.32 -14.54
CA LEU A 35 4.02 8.51 -14.84
C LEU A 35 5.49 8.17 -15.13
N PHE A 36 5.97 7.05 -14.59
CA PHE A 36 7.31 6.52 -14.85
C PHE A 36 7.34 5.54 -16.03
N HIS A 37 6.26 5.43 -16.83
CA HIS A 37 6.18 4.55 -18.03
C HIS A 37 6.11 3.05 -17.76
N TYR A 38 5.69 2.63 -16.57
CA TYR A 38 5.25 1.24 -16.37
C TYR A 38 4.00 0.97 -17.22
N THR A 39 3.98 -0.18 -17.89
CA THR A 39 2.90 -0.55 -18.82
C THR A 39 1.85 -1.46 -18.20
N GLU A 40 2.16 -2.07 -17.06
CA GLU A 40 1.29 -3.05 -16.38
C GLU A 40 1.13 -2.70 -14.90
N PRO A 41 -0.10 -2.79 -14.35
CA PRO A 41 -0.32 -2.52 -12.95
C PRO A 41 0.24 -3.62 -12.05
N PRO A 42 0.63 -3.28 -10.81
CA PRO A 42 1.00 -4.27 -9.82
C PRO A 42 -0.09 -5.33 -9.65
N GLN A 43 0.33 -6.59 -9.55
CA GLN A 43 -0.57 -7.71 -9.27
C GLN A 43 -0.44 -8.12 -7.80
N TYR A 44 -1.58 -8.44 -7.20
CA TYR A 44 -1.70 -8.90 -5.82
C TYR A 44 -2.23 -10.32 -5.80
N ASP A 45 -1.53 -11.19 -5.07
CA ASP A 45 -1.90 -12.56 -4.73
C ASP A 45 -2.15 -12.63 -3.22
N GLY A 46 -3.40 -12.84 -2.81
CA GLY A 46 -3.82 -12.85 -1.42
C GLY A 46 -4.38 -14.19 -0.99
N VAL A 47 -4.00 -14.70 0.18
CA VAL A 47 -4.57 -15.94 0.72
C VAL A 47 -4.99 -15.74 2.16
N GLU A 48 -6.19 -16.20 2.51
CA GLU A 48 -6.69 -16.23 3.89
C GLU A 48 -6.43 -17.61 4.51
N TYR A 49 -6.00 -17.61 5.76
CA TYR A 49 -5.73 -18.82 6.53
C TYR A 49 -6.05 -18.59 8.01
N ARG A 50 -5.95 -19.66 8.80
CA ARG A 50 -6.04 -19.59 10.26
C ARG A 50 -4.73 -20.04 10.87
N GLU A 51 -4.25 -19.26 11.83
CA GLU A 51 -3.06 -19.56 12.61
C GLU A 51 -3.45 -19.51 14.08
N GLU A 52 -3.32 -20.64 14.78
CA GLU A 52 -3.74 -20.78 16.19
C GLU A 52 -5.19 -20.31 16.44
N GLY A 53 -6.09 -20.59 15.48
CA GLY A 53 -7.50 -20.19 15.54
C GLY A 53 -7.78 -18.73 15.17
N VAL A 54 -6.75 -17.89 15.00
CA VAL A 54 -6.86 -16.49 14.60
C VAL A 54 -6.89 -16.39 13.07
N PRO A 55 -7.90 -15.70 12.48
CA PRO A 55 -7.90 -15.41 11.05
C PRO A 55 -6.68 -14.57 10.65
N ARG A 56 -5.98 -15.00 9.62
CA ARG A 56 -4.83 -14.33 9.02
C ARG A 56 -5.00 -14.26 7.52
N CYS A 57 -4.22 -13.39 6.91
CA CYS A 57 -4.03 -13.40 5.48
C CYS A 57 -2.60 -13.02 5.14
N ARG A 58 -2.14 -13.47 3.98
CA ARG A 58 -0.84 -13.12 3.41
C ARG A 58 -1.10 -12.55 2.02
N VAL A 59 -0.48 -11.42 1.71
CA VAL A 59 -0.57 -10.79 0.40
C VAL A 59 0.83 -10.65 -0.16
N ARG A 60 1.01 -11.19 -1.36
CA ARG A 60 2.18 -10.98 -2.19
C ARG A 60 1.84 -10.00 -3.29
N MET A 61 2.78 -9.13 -3.58
CA MET A 61 2.64 -8.08 -4.58
C MET A 61 3.94 -7.96 -5.37
N MET A 62 3.82 -7.65 -6.66
CA MET A 62 4.97 -7.40 -7.51
C MET A 62 4.77 -6.15 -8.36
N ILE A 63 5.76 -5.26 -8.36
CA ILE A 63 6.00 -4.29 -9.43
C ILE A 63 6.96 -4.96 -10.41
N PRO A 64 6.58 -5.13 -11.70
CA PRO A 64 7.40 -5.85 -12.67
C PRO A 64 8.71 -5.10 -12.97
N GLN A 65 9.63 -5.77 -13.68
CA GLN A 65 10.83 -5.13 -14.23
C GLN A 65 10.43 -3.92 -15.09
N HIS A 66 11.12 -2.79 -14.91
CA HIS A 66 10.84 -1.61 -15.73
C HIS A 66 11.15 -1.88 -17.22
N PRO A 67 10.21 -1.60 -18.16
CA PRO A 67 10.35 -1.99 -19.57
C PRO A 67 11.54 -1.31 -20.28
N PHE A 68 11.93 -0.11 -19.83
CA PHE A 68 12.99 0.69 -20.44
C PHE A 68 14.23 0.89 -19.55
N HIS A 69 14.23 0.40 -18.30
CA HIS A 69 15.29 0.66 -17.33
C HIS A 69 15.71 -0.64 -16.64
N SER A 70 16.72 -1.33 -17.17
CA SER A 70 17.18 -2.61 -16.61
C SER A 70 17.77 -2.50 -15.20
N GLN A 71 18.13 -1.28 -14.76
CA GLN A 71 18.64 -1.02 -13.41
C GLN A 71 17.52 -0.90 -12.36
N TRP A 72 16.28 -0.69 -12.81
CA TRP A 72 15.10 -0.61 -11.95
C TRP A 72 14.58 -2.03 -11.74
N HIS A 73 15.13 -2.68 -10.72
CA HIS A 73 14.81 -4.07 -10.40
C HIS A 73 13.32 -4.21 -10.04
N PRO A 74 12.73 -5.41 -10.25
CA PRO A 74 11.39 -5.68 -9.77
C PRO A 74 11.30 -5.47 -8.25
N ILE A 75 10.15 -4.99 -7.78
CA ILE A 75 9.87 -4.84 -6.35
C ILE A 75 8.88 -5.93 -5.96
N GLU A 76 9.29 -6.79 -5.04
CA GLU A 76 8.45 -7.83 -4.46
C GLU A 76 8.15 -7.48 -3.01
N VAL A 77 6.87 -7.58 -2.63
CA VAL A 77 6.39 -7.29 -1.28
C VAL A 77 5.58 -8.49 -0.80
N ASP A 78 5.81 -8.92 0.44
CA ASP A 78 5.13 -10.05 1.07
C ASP A 78 4.75 -9.69 2.51
N VAL A 79 3.44 -9.47 2.73
CA VAL A 79 2.92 -8.94 3.99
C VAL A 79 1.91 -9.91 4.59
N VAL A 80 1.99 -10.12 5.89
CA VAL A 80 0.99 -10.84 6.67
C VAL A 80 0.12 -9.86 7.43
N GLY A 81 -1.20 -10.04 7.34
CA GLY A 81 -2.18 -9.26 8.08
C GLY A 81 -3.36 -10.11 8.53
N TYR A 82 -4.48 -9.45 8.82
CA TYR A 82 -5.68 -10.09 9.38
C TYR A 82 -6.91 -10.02 8.46
N ARG A 83 -6.91 -9.06 7.53
CA ARG A 83 -7.97 -8.85 6.55
C ARG A 83 -7.31 -8.55 5.21
N LEU A 84 -7.78 -9.19 4.14
CA LEU A 84 -7.18 -9.04 2.81
C LEU A 84 -7.11 -7.59 2.35
N VAL A 85 -8.21 -6.83 2.46
CA VAL A 85 -8.27 -5.43 2.03
C VAL A 85 -7.20 -4.59 2.73
N ASP A 86 -7.13 -4.66 4.07
CA ASP A 86 -6.16 -3.89 4.84
C ASP A 86 -4.72 -4.29 4.49
N THR A 87 -4.48 -5.59 4.21
CA THR A 87 -3.15 -6.12 3.90
C THR A 87 -2.71 -5.78 2.48
N ILE A 88 -3.65 -5.68 1.53
CA ILE A 88 -3.40 -5.15 0.17
C ILE A 88 -2.98 -3.68 0.25
N GLU A 89 -3.66 -2.87 1.06
CA GLU A 89 -3.27 -1.48 1.32
C GLU A 89 -1.87 -1.39 1.94
N THR A 90 -1.55 -2.24 2.91
CA THR A 90 -0.21 -2.31 3.52
C THR A 90 0.85 -2.68 2.49
N ALA A 91 0.62 -3.71 1.67
CA ALA A 91 1.57 -4.13 0.65
C ALA A 91 1.83 -3.01 -0.38
N ALA A 92 0.78 -2.30 -0.81
CA ALA A 92 0.91 -1.17 -1.72
C ALA A 92 1.70 -0.01 -1.11
N LEU A 93 1.42 0.33 0.16
CA LEU A 93 2.17 1.37 0.88
C LEU A 93 3.65 0.99 1.05
N GLU A 94 3.94 -0.27 1.35
CA GLU A 94 5.32 -0.76 1.44
C GLU A 94 6.04 -0.69 0.09
N ALA A 95 5.36 -1.05 -1.01
CA ALA A 95 5.89 -0.91 -2.36
C ALA A 95 6.15 0.56 -2.74
N ILE A 96 5.27 1.50 -2.36
CA ILE A 96 5.50 2.95 -2.54
C ILE A 96 6.79 3.37 -1.81
N ASN A 97 6.96 2.97 -0.56
CA ASN A 97 8.15 3.31 0.22
C ASN A 97 9.42 2.74 -0.40
N ILE A 98 9.40 1.47 -0.82
CA ILE A 98 10.56 0.83 -1.49
C ILE A 98 10.89 1.57 -2.79
N PHE A 99 9.88 1.85 -3.63
CA PHE A 99 10.07 2.55 -4.89
C PHE A 99 10.68 3.94 -4.70
N CYS A 100 10.15 4.74 -3.76
CA CYS A 100 10.69 6.06 -3.45
C CYS A 100 12.13 5.99 -2.91
N ASN A 101 12.45 5.00 -2.08
CA ASN A 101 13.80 4.83 -1.54
C ASN A 101 14.81 4.35 -2.60
N GLN A 102 14.36 3.58 -3.60
CA GLN A 102 15.22 3.13 -4.70
C GLN A 102 15.48 4.23 -5.75
N HIS A 103 14.54 5.17 -5.91
CA HIS A 103 14.58 6.21 -6.94
C HIS A 103 14.36 7.63 -6.40
N PRO A 104 15.12 8.06 -5.37
CA PRO A 104 14.86 9.30 -4.63
C PRO A 104 14.90 10.56 -5.50
N MET A 105 15.80 10.59 -6.50
CA MET A 105 15.99 11.73 -7.38
C MET A 105 14.90 11.81 -8.45
N GLU A 106 14.47 10.66 -8.96
CA GLU A 106 13.45 10.55 -9.99
C GLU A 106 12.06 10.86 -9.44
N VAL A 107 11.77 10.48 -8.19
CA VAL A 107 10.47 10.77 -7.55
C VAL A 107 10.37 12.16 -6.93
N ALA A 108 11.48 12.89 -6.78
CA ALA A 108 11.53 14.15 -6.02
C ALA A 108 10.57 15.24 -6.55
N GLY A 109 10.32 15.25 -7.86
CA GLY A 109 9.39 16.20 -8.51
C GLY A 109 7.95 15.71 -8.63
N TYR A 110 7.63 14.51 -8.12
CA TYR A 110 6.33 13.88 -8.31
C TYR A 110 5.58 13.73 -6.98
N PRO A 111 4.23 13.72 -6.99
CA PRO A 111 3.43 13.58 -5.77
C PRO A 111 3.79 12.36 -4.91
N ILE A 112 4.20 11.25 -5.52
CA ILE A 112 4.60 10.02 -4.81
C ILE A 112 5.85 10.21 -3.95
N GLY A 113 6.82 11.02 -4.40
CA GLY A 113 8.04 11.33 -3.64
C GLY A 113 7.84 12.37 -2.54
N LEU A 114 6.71 13.09 -2.58
CA LEU A 114 6.30 14.05 -1.56
C LEU A 114 5.43 13.40 -0.48
N PHE A 115 5.02 12.14 -0.69
CA PHE A 115 4.25 11.40 0.30
C PHE A 115 5.01 11.35 1.64
N PRO A 116 4.34 11.52 2.80
CA PRO A 116 5.07 11.72 4.04
C PRO A 116 5.92 10.50 4.39
N ALA A 117 7.21 10.75 4.63
CA ALA A 117 8.16 9.74 5.07
C ALA A 117 7.70 9.07 6.38
N ILE A 118 8.20 7.86 6.62
CA ILE A 118 7.98 7.15 7.89
C ILE A 118 8.61 7.94 9.05
N ASP A 119 9.73 8.63 8.78
CA ASP A 119 10.43 9.50 9.71
C ASP A 119 10.19 10.98 9.34
N SER A 120 9.51 11.72 10.21
CA SER A 120 9.30 13.17 10.02
C SER A 120 10.60 13.98 10.08
N SER A 121 11.68 13.39 10.59
CA SER A 121 13.01 14.01 10.65
C SER A 121 13.90 13.66 9.45
N ASP A 122 13.37 12.94 8.45
CA ASP A 122 14.08 12.63 7.20
C ASP A 122 14.55 13.94 6.52
N PRO A 123 15.87 14.19 6.43
CA PRO A 123 16.39 15.45 5.90
C PRO A 123 16.15 15.59 4.39
N GLU A 124 16.08 14.49 3.65
CA GLU A 124 15.83 14.49 2.21
C GLU A 124 14.36 14.80 1.92
N TRP A 125 13.45 14.20 2.70
CA TRP A 125 12.03 14.53 2.63
C TRP A 125 11.78 16.00 3.02
N ASN A 126 12.35 16.46 4.13
CA ASN A 126 12.23 17.86 4.56
C ASN A 126 12.76 18.82 3.49
N PHE A 127 13.91 18.51 2.88
CA PHE A 127 14.45 19.29 1.77
C PHE A 127 13.46 19.37 0.59
N ARG A 128 12.85 18.26 0.18
CA ARG A 128 11.85 18.23 -0.90
C ARG A 128 10.63 19.10 -0.58
N ILE A 129 10.15 19.05 0.65
CA ILE A 129 9.00 19.85 1.11
C ILE A 129 9.34 21.34 1.15
N ASP A 130 10.49 21.71 1.70
CA ASP A 130 10.92 23.12 1.81
C ASP A 130 11.10 23.78 0.44
N HIS A 131 11.48 22.99 -0.57
CA HIS A 131 11.73 23.47 -1.93
C HIS A 131 10.59 23.12 -2.92
N ILE A 132 9.43 22.67 -2.41
CA ILE A 132 8.29 22.24 -3.23
C ILE A 132 7.82 23.35 -4.19
N GLY A 133 7.88 24.62 -3.78
CA GLY A 133 7.49 25.74 -4.63
C GLY A 133 8.33 25.88 -5.91
N HIS A 134 9.60 25.44 -5.90
CA HIS A 134 10.46 25.41 -7.08
C HIS A 134 10.22 24.16 -7.94
N LEU A 135 9.75 23.06 -7.34
CA LEU A 135 9.48 21.79 -8.01
C LEU A 135 8.14 21.81 -8.76
N LEU A 136 7.17 22.60 -8.29
CA LEU A 136 5.79 22.53 -8.78
C LEU A 136 5.53 23.26 -10.10
N GLY A 137 6.19 24.38 -10.38
CA GLY A 137 5.97 25.14 -11.63
C GLY A 137 4.49 25.23 -12.03
N ASP A 138 4.18 24.82 -13.26
CA ASP A 138 2.81 24.77 -13.80
C ASP A 138 1.99 23.55 -13.34
N LEU A 139 2.59 22.56 -12.66
CA LEU A 139 1.97 21.33 -12.14
C LEU A 139 1.45 21.47 -10.70
N ALA A 140 1.39 22.69 -10.17
CA ALA A 140 1.02 22.96 -8.79
C ALA A 140 -0.37 22.41 -8.42
N GLU A 141 -1.38 22.63 -9.27
CA GLU A 141 -2.75 22.17 -9.00
C GLU A 141 -2.85 20.64 -9.00
N GLU A 142 -2.25 19.99 -9.99
CA GLU A 142 -2.25 18.52 -10.13
C GLU A 142 -1.52 17.85 -8.96
N THR A 143 -0.41 18.44 -8.53
CA THR A 143 0.35 17.93 -7.39
C THR A 143 -0.40 18.14 -6.09
N ILE A 144 -1.00 19.30 -5.84
CA ILE A 144 -1.82 19.54 -4.63
C ILE A 144 -2.98 18.55 -4.57
N ARG A 145 -3.66 18.33 -5.71
CA ARG A 145 -4.75 17.35 -5.81
C ARG A 145 -4.25 15.93 -5.49
N SER A 146 -3.11 15.54 -6.04
CA SER A 146 -2.52 14.23 -5.81
C SER A 146 -2.12 14.04 -4.34
N ILE A 147 -1.42 15.01 -3.74
CA ILE A 147 -1.05 14.99 -2.31
C ILE A 147 -2.30 14.88 -1.44
N THR A 148 -3.37 15.62 -1.75
CA THR A 148 -4.64 15.55 -1.00
C THR A 148 -5.24 14.14 -1.05
N ARG A 149 -5.21 13.48 -2.22
CA ARG A 149 -5.68 12.09 -2.36
C ARG A 149 -4.82 11.13 -1.55
N PHE A 150 -3.51 11.25 -1.62
CA PHE A 150 -2.56 10.50 -0.80
C PHE A 150 -2.86 10.65 0.70
N MET A 151 -3.09 11.88 1.18
CA MET A 151 -3.41 12.15 2.59
C MET A 151 -4.76 11.55 2.99
N ASN A 152 -5.78 11.65 2.14
CA ASN A 152 -7.09 11.04 2.38
C ASN A 152 -7.00 9.51 2.47
N VAL A 153 -6.29 8.87 1.54
CA VAL A 153 -6.05 7.43 1.57
C VAL A 153 -5.31 7.02 2.86
N ARG A 154 -4.27 7.77 3.25
CA ARG A 154 -3.54 7.51 4.51
C ARG A 154 -4.45 7.61 5.73
N HIS A 155 -5.33 8.61 5.78
CA HIS A 155 -6.29 8.77 6.86
C HIS A 155 -7.28 7.60 6.94
N HIS A 156 -7.86 7.19 5.81
CA HIS A 156 -8.76 6.03 5.76
C HIS A 156 -8.04 4.74 6.17
N TYR A 157 -6.81 4.54 5.71
CA TYR A 157 -5.99 3.39 6.10
C TYR A 157 -5.74 3.35 7.62
N GLN A 158 -5.43 4.49 8.25
CA GLN A 158 -5.29 4.56 9.71
C GLN A 158 -6.57 4.15 10.45
N ILE A 159 -7.74 4.57 9.96
CA ILE A 159 -9.04 4.16 10.52
C ILE A 159 -9.24 2.65 10.38
N LEU A 160 -8.87 2.05 9.24
CA LEU A 160 -8.97 0.61 9.02
C LEU A 160 -8.08 -0.17 10.00
N LEU A 161 -6.82 0.24 10.15
CA LEU A 161 -5.91 -0.39 11.11
C LEU A 161 -6.42 -0.31 12.55
N LEU A 162 -6.95 0.86 12.97
CA LEU A 162 -7.53 1.03 14.30
C LEU A 162 -8.72 0.09 14.54
N ARG A 163 -9.60 -0.07 13.54
CA ARG A 163 -10.74 -1.00 13.62
C ARG A 163 -10.28 -2.45 13.73
N SER A 164 -9.30 -2.85 12.92
CA SER A 164 -8.73 -4.20 12.94
C SER A 164 -8.06 -4.50 14.29
N MET A 165 -7.36 -3.53 14.87
CA MET A 165 -6.78 -3.65 16.21
C MET A 165 -7.85 -3.79 17.31
N GLY A 166 -8.97 -3.06 17.19
CA GLY A 166 -10.13 -3.23 18.07
C GLY A 166 -10.75 -4.63 18.01
N GLN A 167 -10.90 -5.18 16.80
CA GLN A 167 -11.40 -6.55 16.61
C GLN A 167 -10.47 -7.59 17.24
N LEU A 168 -9.15 -7.45 17.06
CA LEU A 168 -8.16 -8.35 17.63
C LEU A 168 -8.17 -8.32 19.16
N THR A 169 -8.31 -7.13 19.75
CA THR A 169 -8.42 -6.97 21.19
C THR A 169 -9.66 -7.70 21.72
N GLY A 170 -10.79 -7.60 21.02
CA GLY A 170 -12.02 -8.32 21.35
C GLY A 170 -11.88 -9.84 21.27
N VAL A 171 -11.21 -10.34 20.21
CA VAL A 171 -10.94 -11.78 20.05
C VAL A 171 -10.03 -12.29 21.18
N ALA A 172 -8.94 -11.59 21.47
CA ALA A 172 -8.02 -11.95 22.55
C ALA A 172 -8.72 -11.99 23.93
N GLN A 173 -9.55 -10.99 24.24
CA GLN A 173 -10.34 -10.97 25.48
C GLN A 173 -11.36 -12.11 25.56
N GLY A 174 -11.98 -12.47 24.43
CA GLY A 174 -12.90 -13.61 24.34
C GLY A 174 -12.20 -14.94 24.61
N HIS A 175 -11.02 -15.14 24.02
CA HIS A 175 -10.20 -16.33 24.29
C HIS A 175 -9.79 -16.42 25.76
N TYR A 176 -9.34 -15.32 26.36
CA TYR A 176 -8.96 -15.29 27.78
C TYR A 176 -10.14 -15.66 28.71
N ARG A 177 -11.32 -15.06 28.50
CA ARG A 177 -12.53 -15.37 29.30
C ARG A 177 -12.99 -16.82 29.15
N ASN A 178 -12.83 -17.40 27.97
CA ASN A 178 -13.21 -18.79 27.71
C ASN A 178 -12.21 -19.78 28.32
N ALA A 179 -10.92 -19.44 28.34
CA ALA A 179 -9.90 -20.22 29.03
C ALA A 179 -10.15 -20.24 30.55
N ASP A 180 -10.44 -19.09 31.17
CA ASP A 180 -10.76 -19.02 32.61
C ASP A 180 -11.97 -19.88 33.00
N ARG A 181 -12.99 -19.94 32.13
CA ARG A 181 -14.20 -20.76 32.34
C ARG A 181 -13.97 -22.26 32.22
N GLN A 182 -12.89 -22.72 31.58
CA GLN A 182 -12.57 -24.15 31.46
C GLN A 182 -11.72 -24.65 32.64
N VAL A 183 -11.20 -23.74 33.48
CA VAL A 183 -10.35 -24.06 34.63
C VAL A 183 -11.15 -24.09 35.95
N THR A 184 -12.45 -23.76 35.92
CA THR A 184 -13.36 -23.77 37.09
C THR A 184 -14.38 -24.90 36.97
#